data_AF-A0A2E7BJP9-F1
#
_entry.id   AF-A0A2E7BJP9-F1
#
_cell.length_a   1.000
_cell.length_b   1.000
_cell.length_c   1.000
_cell.angle_alpha   90.00
_cell.angle_beta   90.00
_cell.angle_gamma   90.00
#
_symmetry.space_group_name_H-M   'P 1'
#
loop_
_entity.id
_entity.type
_entity.pdbx_description
1 polymer ?
#
loop_
_entity_poly.entity_id
_entity_poly.type
_entity_poly.pdbx_seq_one_letter_code
_entity_poly.pdbx_strand_id
1 'polypeptide(L)'
;MAGEPEVPYPHDRSVLIGEEPELGLLLHRLNNQLGIILANAELLETKLIDHSGRSRANQIVTGAVEAVATAKDIRSRIRSWSPSRV
;
A
#
# COMPACT_ATOMS: atom_id res chain seq x y z
N MET A 1 50.94 -13.74 9.91
CA MET A 1 50.15 -14.97 9.67
C MET A 1 49.37 -15.28 10.95
N ALA A 2 48.27 -14.58 11.17
CA ALA A 2 47.23 -14.95 12.12
C ALA A 2 45.94 -14.84 11.33
N GLY A 3 45.35 -15.98 10.98
CA GLY A 3 44.08 -16.01 10.23
C GLY A 3 42.98 -15.43 11.10
N GLU A 4 42.30 -14.41 10.58
CA GLU A 4 41.05 -13.96 11.15
C GLU A 4 40.06 -15.13 11.12
N PRO A 5 39.25 -15.35 12.17
CA PRO A 5 38.17 -16.31 12.08
C PRO A 5 37.16 -15.78 11.06
N GLU A 6 37.15 -16.39 9.88
CA GLU A 6 36.06 -16.26 8.90
C GLU A 6 34.80 -16.80 9.59
N VAL A 7 34.01 -15.89 10.17
CA VAL A 7 32.71 -16.24 10.74
C VAL A 7 31.78 -16.50 9.56
N PRO A 8 31.34 -17.75 9.34
CA PRO A 8 30.33 -18.03 8.33
C PRO A 8 29.00 -17.55 8.90
N TYR A 9 28.28 -16.65 8.24
CA TYR A 9 26.86 -16.83 7.91
C TYR A 9 26.33 -15.65 7.08
N PRO A 10 25.37 -15.94 6.17
CA PRO A 10 25.04 -15.08 5.06
C PRO A 10 24.02 -14.02 5.46
N HIS A 11 24.19 -12.79 5.01
CA HIS A 11 23.03 -11.94 4.75
C HIS A 11 22.43 -12.39 3.42
N ASP A 12 21.75 -13.53 3.44
CA ASP A 12 20.85 -13.88 2.35
C ASP A 12 19.77 -12.80 2.31
N ARG A 13 19.89 -11.90 1.32
CA ARG A 13 18.96 -10.80 1.06
C ARG A 13 17.53 -11.28 0.83
N SER A 14 17.31 -12.57 0.67
CA SER A 14 15.99 -13.19 0.60
C SER A 14 15.14 -12.90 1.83
N VAL A 15 15.71 -12.53 3.00
CA VAL A 15 14.92 -12.11 4.18
C VAL A 15 14.43 -10.66 4.06
N LEU A 16 15.23 -9.76 3.49
CA LEU A 16 14.82 -8.37 3.24
C LEU A 16 13.87 -8.27 2.03
N ILE A 17 14.03 -9.15 1.05
CA ILE A 17 13.10 -9.34 -0.07
C ILE A 17 11.93 -10.22 0.34
N GLY A 18 12.00 -10.91 1.50
CA GLY A 18 10.96 -11.75 2.07
C GLY A 18 9.86 -10.97 2.81
N GLU A 19 10.13 -9.73 3.22
CA GLU A 19 9.11 -8.78 3.69
C GLU A 19 8.41 -8.02 2.53
N GLU A 20 9.06 -7.93 1.37
CA GLU A 20 8.51 -7.32 0.15
C GLU A 20 7.21 -8.01 -0.36
N PRO A 21 7.04 -9.34 -0.32
CA PRO A 21 5.77 -9.98 -0.63
C PRO A 21 4.72 -9.70 0.43
N GLU A 22 5.06 -9.62 1.72
CA GLU A 22 4.08 -9.33 2.77
C GLU A 22 3.52 -7.91 2.63
N LEU A 23 4.39 -6.92 2.43
CA LEU A 23 3.96 -5.54 2.19
C LEU A 23 3.22 -5.40 0.85
N GLY A 24 3.66 -6.09 -0.20
CA GLY A 24 2.95 -6.16 -1.48
C GLY A 24 1.54 -6.74 -1.34
N LEU A 25 1.38 -7.82 -0.56
CA LEU A 25 0.09 -8.44 -0.24
C LEU A 25 -0.79 -7.53 0.61
N LEU A 26 -0.23 -6.83 1.60
CA LEU A 26 -0.94 -5.84 2.41
C LEU A 26 -1.45 -4.67 1.54
N LEU A 27 -0.60 -4.14 0.65
CA LEU A 27 -1.00 -3.08 -0.29
C LEU A 27 -2.05 -3.54 -1.29
N HIS A 28 -1.98 -4.80 -1.75
CA HIS A 28 -3.03 -5.38 -2.58
C HIS A 28 -4.36 -5.49 -1.82
N ARG A 29 -4.33 -6.04 -0.60
CA ARG A 29 -5.51 -6.16 0.26
C ARG A 29 -6.11 -4.78 0.59
N LEU A 30 -5.27 -3.79 0.89
CA LEU A 30 -5.69 -2.41 1.13
C LEU A 30 -6.39 -1.83 -0.10
N ASN A 31 -5.78 -1.93 -1.29
CA ASN A 31 -6.39 -1.44 -2.53
C ASN A 31 -7.72 -2.14 -2.84
N ASN A 32 -7.85 -3.42 -2.55
CA ASN A 32 -9.10 -4.14 -2.70
C ASN A 32 -10.20 -3.61 -1.76
N GLN A 33 -9.88 -3.36 -0.49
CA GLN A 33 -10.83 -2.77 0.46
C GLN A 33 -11.22 -1.35 0.05
N LEU A 34 -10.27 -0.54 -0.42
CA LEU A 34 -10.56 0.80 -0.93
C LEU A 34 -11.48 0.77 -2.17
N GLY A 35 -11.28 -0.19 -3.08
CA GLY A 35 -12.17 -0.39 -4.22
C GLY A 35 -13.61 -0.74 -3.82
N ILE A 36 -13.77 -1.60 -2.81
CA ILE A 36 -15.10 -1.94 -2.25
C ILE A 36 -15.76 -0.71 -1.62
N ILE A 37 -15.01 0.06 -0.82
CA ILE A 37 -15.50 1.29 -0.19
C ILE A 37 -15.94 2.30 -1.26
N LEU A 38 -15.13 2.49 -2.29
CA LEU A 38 -15.44 3.40 -3.40
C LEU A 38 -16.74 2.99 -4.11
N ALA A 39 -16.86 1.73 -4.51
CA ALA A 39 -18.07 1.22 -5.17
C ALA A 39 -19.33 1.38 -4.29
N ASN A 40 -19.21 1.13 -2.98
CA ASN A 40 -20.31 1.33 -2.04
C ASN A 40 -20.68 2.81 -1.89
N ALA A 41 -19.70 3.71 -1.88
CA ALA A 41 -19.93 5.14 -1.75
C ALA A 41 -20.59 5.72 -3.01
N GLU A 42 -20.15 5.31 -4.20
CA GLU A 42 -20.80 5.66 -5.47
C GLU A 42 -22.24 5.12 -5.53
N LEU A 43 -22.46 3.88 -5.08
CA LEU A 43 -23.80 3.31 -4.98
C LEU A 43 -24.68 4.07 -3.99
N LEU A 44 -24.13 4.54 -2.87
CA LEU A 44 -24.86 5.37 -1.91
C LEU A 44 -25.21 6.73 -2.51
N GLU A 45 -24.29 7.37 -3.23
CA GLU A 45 -24.54 8.65 -3.89
C GLU A 45 -25.70 8.56 -4.91
N THR A 46 -25.78 7.44 -5.64
CA THR A 46 -26.89 7.21 -6.59
C THR A 46 -28.22 6.88 -5.93
N LYS A 47 -28.21 6.24 -4.75
CA LYS A 47 -29.43 5.80 -4.05
C LYS A 47 -30.00 6.84 -3.09
N LEU A 48 -29.18 7.75 -2.57
CA LEU A 48 -29.60 8.74 -1.59
C LEU A 48 -30.37 9.88 -2.27
N ILE A 49 -31.57 10.14 -1.76
CA ILE A 49 -32.46 11.17 -2.30
C ILE A 49 -32.11 12.53 -1.68
N ASP A 50 -31.73 12.53 -0.40
CA ASP A 50 -31.40 13.74 0.33
C ASP A 50 -30.01 14.28 -0.02
N HIS A 51 -29.90 15.61 -0.07
CA HIS A 51 -28.67 16.28 -0.49
C HIS A 51 -27.51 16.10 0.50
N SER A 52 -27.82 16.01 1.80
CA SER A 52 -26.83 15.80 2.87
C SER A 52 -26.16 14.43 2.75
N GLY A 53 -26.97 13.37 2.55
CA GLY A 53 -26.53 12.02 2.33
C GLY A 53 -25.65 11.89 1.08
N ARG A 54 -26.07 12.49 -0.05
CA ARG A 54 -25.25 12.53 -1.27
C ARG A 54 -23.93 13.26 -1.06
N SER A 55 -23.94 14.40 -0.39
CA SER A 55 -22.71 15.16 -0.08
C SER A 55 -21.73 14.32 0.77
N ARG A 56 -22.24 13.60 1.77
CA ARG A 56 -21.42 12.70 2.59
C ARG A 56 -20.89 11.51 1.78
N ALA A 57 -21.70 10.92 0.90
CA ALA A 57 -21.26 9.83 0.02
C ALA A 57 -20.13 10.30 -0.91
N ASN A 58 -20.27 11.49 -1.50
CA ASN A 58 -19.26 12.11 -2.35
C ASN A 58 -17.93 12.39 -1.60
N GLN A 59 -18.01 12.82 -0.33
CA GLN A 59 -16.82 12.97 0.52
C GLN A 59 -16.10 11.64 0.74
N ILE A 60 -16.84 10.53 0.92
CA ILE A 60 -16.26 9.19 1.05
C ILE A 60 -15.61 8.75 -0.26
N VAL A 61 -16.26 8.99 -1.41
CA VAL A 61 -15.68 8.75 -2.74
C VAL A 61 -14.35 9.48 -2.89
N THR A 62 -14.34 10.78 -2.60
CA THR A 62 -13.14 11.63 -2.70
C THR A 62 -12.01 11.08 -1.82
N GLY A 63 -12.30 10.79 -0.54
CA GLY A 63 -11.30 10.24 0.38
C GLY A 63 -10.78 8.86 -0.02
N ALA A 64 -11.64 7.99 -0.57
CA ALA A 64 -11.24 6.68 -1.06
C ALA A 64 -10.30 6.80 -2.28
N VAL A 65 -10.58 7.72 -3.21
CA VAL A 65 -9.70 7.99 -4.36
C VAL A 65 -8.33 8.51 -3.90
N GLU A 66 -8.28 9.44 -2.95
CA GLU A 66 -7.04 9.95 -2.38
C GLU A 66 -6.23 8.85 -1.66
N ALA A 67 -6.91 7.96 -0.93
CA ALA A 67 -6.27 6.81 -0.28
C ALA A 67 -5.67 5.84 -1.31
N VAL A 68 -6.36 5.57 -2.42
CA VAL A 68 -5.83 4.73 -3.51
C VAL A 68 -4.61 5.39 -4.16
N ALA A 69 -4.63 6.71 -4.37
CA ALA A 69 -3.47 7.44 -4.87
C ALA A 69 -2.28 7.31 -3.91
N THR A 70 -2.51 7.51 -2.62
CA THR A 70 -1.48 7.35 -1.57
C THR A 70 -0.90 5.93 -1.54
N ALA A 71 -1.74 4.90 -1.65
CA ALA A 71 -1.27 3.51 -1.71
C ALA A 71 -0.40 3.22 -2.95
N LYS A 72 -0.74 3.83 -4.10
CA LYS A 72 0.09 3.74 -5.32
C LYS A 72 1.44 4.43 -5.13
N ASP A 73 1.47 5.58 -4.48
CA ASP A 73 2.71 6.32 -4.20
C ASP A 73 3.62 5.55 -3.25
N ILE A 74 3.07 4.95 -2.20
CA ILE A 74 3.80 4.06 -1.29
C ILE A 74 4.45 2.93 -2.08
N ARG A 75 3.67 2.22 -2.93
CA ARG A 75 4.17 1.13 -3.77
C ARG A 75 5.28 1.59 -4.72
N SER A 76 5.14 2.78 -5.30
CA SER A 76 6.14 3.37 -6.20
C SER A 76 7.45 3.66 -5.46
N ARG A 77 7.37 4.30 -4.29
CA ARG A 77 8.54 4.62 -3.46
C ARG A 77 9.32 3.38 -3.04
N ILE A 78 8.61 2.34 -2.58
CA ILE A 78 9.22 1.06 -2.22
C ILE A 78 9.99 0.47 -3.41
N ARG A 79 9.36 0.43 -4.59
CA ARG A 79 10.01 -0.10 -5.81
C ARG A 79 11.22 0.74 -6.25
N SER A 80 11.13 2.06 -6.10
CA SER A 80 12.21 2.98 -6.49
C SER A 80 13.34 3.08 -5.47
N TRP A 81 13.16 2.52 -4.28
CA TRP A 81 14.15 2.60 -3.21
C TRP A 81 15.39 1.79 -3.60
N SER A 82 16.48 2.49 -3.85
CA SER A 82 17.81 1.91 -4.02
C SER A 82 18.65 2.31 -2.80
N PRO A 83 19.07 1.37 -1.93
CA PRO A 83 19.93 1.71 -0.82
C PRO A 83 21.29 2.16 -1.35
N SER A 84 21.67 3.40 -1.03
CA SER A 84 23.01 3.91 -1.32
C SER A 84 24.02 3.06 -0.53
N ARG A 85 24.88 2.33 -1.24
CA ARG A 85 26.02 1.65 -0.63
C ARG A 85 27.00 2.73 -0.17
N VAL A 86 27.08 2.94 1.14
CA VAL A 86 28.18 3.65 1.81
C VAL A 86 29.04 2.61 2.48
#